data_AF-A0A534B5Q6-F1
#
_entry.id   AF-A0A534B5Q6-F1
#
_cell.length_a   1.000
_cell.length_b   1.000
_cell.length_c   1.000
_cell.angle_alpha   90.00
_cell.angle_beta   90.00
_cell.angle_gamma   90.00
#
_symmetry.space_group_name_H-M   'P 1'
#
loop_
_entity.id
_entity.type
_entity.pdbx_description
1 polymer ?
#
loop_
_entity_poly.entity_id
_entity_poly.type
_entity_poly.pdbx_seq_one_letter_code
_entity_poly.pdbx_strand_id
1 'polypeptide(L)'
;IDPTATGGSAVEQYDLDHAHVSWTPTKVGVPVLWWRSVEHTHMAFSKEVMIDELAQAAGEDPVAFRLKLLGTHPRHVGALKLAAEKAGWDNPFPKEKGRGRGVAVHESFGSVVAQVAEVTVSGNKITVDRVVCAVDCGIAVTPDVVKAQMQSGIGYGLSAALYGKITLTDGHVDQTNFHQYQVLRINDMPRAVEVHIVPSRNPPSGVGEPGVPPIAPAVANAVRAATGTRLHRLPFDLAAARRAKA
;
A
#
# COMPACT_ATOMS: atom_id res chain seq x y z
N ILE A 1 0.43 -0.13 -25.36
CA ILE A 1 0.88 -0.83 -24.13
C ILE A 1 -0.35 -1.53 -23.58
N ASP A 2 -0.22 -2.78 -23.13
CA ASP A 2 -1.34 -3.50 -22.50
C ASP A 2 -1.81 -2.71 -21.26
N PRO A 3 -3.07 -2.25 -21.21
CA PRO A 3 -3.58 -1.48 -20.07
C PRO A 3 -3.47 -2.24 -18.74
N THR A 4 -3.60 -3.56 -18.77
CA THR A 4 -3.47 -4.42 -17.59
C THR A 4 -2.02 -4.65 -17.18
N ALA A 5 -1.05 -4.19 -17.97
CA ALA A 5 0.36 -4.25 -17.63
C ALA A 5 0.91 -2.95 -17.02
N THR A 6 0.19 -1.84 -17.20
CA THR A 6 0.61 -0.51 -16.71
C THR A 6 -0.45 0.21 -15.88
N GLY A 7 -1.59 -0.44 -15.63
CA GLY A 7 -2.67 0.10 -14.83
C GLY A 7 -2.22 0.54 -13.45
N GLY A 8 -2.72 1.70 -13.03
CA GLY A 8 -2.38 2.31 -11.75
C GLY A 8 -0.99 2.95 -11.69
N SER A 9 -0.36 3.18 -12.84
CA SER A 9 0.92 3.88 -12.92
C SER A 9 0.83 5.32 -12.43
N ALA A 10 1.98 5.93 -12.15
CA ALA A 10 2.04 7.31 -11.64
C ALA A 10 1.33 8.31 -12.56
N VAL A 11 1.46 8.15 -13.88
CA VAL A 11 0.89 9.07 -14.88
C VAL A 11 -0.63 9.00 -14.98
N GLU A 12 -1.24 7.90 -14.52
CA GLU A 12 -2.69 7.74 -14.50
C GLU A 12 -3.32 8.33 -13.22
N GLN A 13 -2.53 8.50 -12.17
CA GLN A 13 -3.03 8.80 -10.81
C GLN A 13 -2.40 10.02 -10.17
N TYR A 14 -1.48 10.69 -10.86
CA TYR A 14 -0.85 11.94 -10.47
C TYR A 14 -0.65 12.82 -11.70
N ASP A 15 -0.82 14.12 -11.52
CA ASP A 15 -0.53 15.16 -12.50
C ASP A 15 0.98 15.27 -12.68
N LEU A 16 1.48 14.68 -13.76
CA LEU A 16 2.88 14.72 -14.16
C LEU A 16 2.97 15.33 -15.56
N ASP A 17 3.59 16.49 -15.69
CA ASP A 17 3.72 17.20 -16.98
C ASP A 17 4.46 16.38 -18.04
N HIS A 18 5.45 15.60 -17.60
CA HIS A 18 6.29 14.79 -18.46
C HIS A 18 6.49 13.42 -17.83
N ALA A 19 6.07 12.38 -18.54
CA ALA A 19 6.30 11.03 -18.09
C ALA A 19 6.33 10.04 -19.25
N HIS A 20 7.03 8.94 -19.02
CA HIS A 20 7.16 7.86 -19.98
C HIS A 20 6.96 6.54 -19.24
N VAL A 21 5.98 5.76 -19.69
CA VAL A 21 5.72 4.42 -19.17
C VAL A 21 6.01 3.43 -20.29
N SER A 22 6.81 2.41 -19.98
CA SER A 22 7.09 1.32 -20.89
C SER A 22 6.95 0.00 -20.14
N TRP A 23 6.56 -1.04 -20.86
CA TRP A 23 6.40 -2.37 -20.32
C TRP A 23 7.19 -3.37 -21.17
N THR A 24 7.87 -4.29 -20.50
CA THR A 24 8.58 -5.39 -21.16
C THR A 24 8.10 -6.71 -20.56
N PRO A 25 7.45 -7.58 -21.36
CA PRO A 25 7.09 -8.91 -20.88
C PRO A 25 8.36 -9.71 -20.60
N THR A 26 8.45 -10.28 -19.40
CA THR A 26 9.56 -11.17 -19.02
C THR A 26 9.10 -12.61 -19.11
N LYS A 27 9.88 -13.46 -19.78
CA LYS A 27 9.66 -14.91 -19.74
C LYS A 27 10.15 -15.44 -18.39
N VAL A 28 9.22 -15.85 -17.55
CA VAL A 28 9.51 -16.45 -16.24
C VAL A 28 9.41 -17.97 -16.31
N GLY A 29 10.24 -18.66 -15.52
CA GLY A 29 10.30 -20.14 -15.48
C GLY A 29 9.20 -20.79 -14.63
N VAL A 30 8.26 -20.01 -14.11
CA VAL A 30 7.16 -20.47 -13.25
C VAL A 30 5.82 -19.96 -13.79
N PRO A 31 4.71 -20.70 -13.57
CA PRO A 31 3.38 -20.20 -13.89
C PRO A 31 3.08 -18.92 -13.11
N VAL A 32 2.57 -17.90 -13.81
CA VAL A 32 2.09 -16.65 -13.22
C VAL A 32 0.61 -16.49 -13.54
N LEU A 33 -0.16 -16.11 -12.52
CA LEU A 33 -1.60 -15.87 -12.61
C LEU A 33 -1.95 -14.62 -11.82
N TRP A 34 -3.21 -14.19 -11.94
CA TRP A 34 -3.75 -13.06 -11.21
C TRP A 34 -3.67 -13.29 -9.70
N TRP A 35 -2.96 -12.39 -9.04
CA TRP A 35 -3.04 -12.20 -7.59
C TRP A 35 -4.03 -11.08 -7.32
N ARG A 36 -4.68 -11.04 -6.15
CA ARG A 36 -5.74 -10.05 -5.86
C ARG A 36 -5.26 -8.62 -6.17
N SER A 37 -6.04 -7.89 -6.95
CA SER A 37 -5.73 -6.57 -7.52
C SER A 37 -4.74 -6.55 -8.69
N VAL A 38 -4.45 -7.70 -9.29
CA VAL A 38 -3.73 -7.88 -10.56
C VAL A 38 -2.46 -7.01 -10.64
N GLU A 39 -2.43 -5.99 -11.48
CA GLU A 39 -1.29 -5.11 -11.71
C GLU A 39 -1.14 -4.04 -10.64
N HIS A 40 -2.26 -3.62 -10.06
CA HIS A 40 -2.32 -2.54 -9.10
C HIS A 40 -1.47 -2.82 -7.86
N THR A 41 -1.35 -4.07 -7.39
CA THR A 41 -0.57 -4.38 -6.18
C THR A 41 0.90 -4.00 -6.32
N HIS A 42 1.55 -4.46 -7.39
CA HIS A 42 2.97 -4.19 -7.57
C HIS A 42 3.20 -2.74 -8.05
N MET A 43 2.29 -2.21 -8.87
CA MET A 43 2.36 -0.82 -9.34
C MET A 43 2.18 0.18 -8.20
N ALA A 44 1.20 -0.02 -7.31
CA ALA A 44 1.00 0.80 -6.13
C ALA A 44 2.23 0.78 -5.22
N PHE A 45 2.83 -0.39 -4.99
CA PHE A 45 4.02 -0.50 -4.16
C PHE A 45 5.18 0.33 -4.73
N SER A 46 5.54 0.16 -6.01
CA SER A 46 6.62 0.93 -6.61
C SER A 46 6.31 2.43 -6.67
N LYS A 47 5.09 2.80 -7.07
CA LYS A 47 4.65 4.18 -7.22
C LYS A 47 4.64 4.91 -5.88
N GLU A 48 3.92 4.39 -4.89
CA GLU A 48 3.68 5.10 -3.62
C GLU A 48 4.90 5.11 -2.70
N VAL A 49 5.80 4.12 -2.80
CA VAL A 49 7.10 4.21 -2.11
C VAL A 49 7.96 5.30 -2.74
N MET A 50 8.00 5.38 -4.08
CA MET A 50 8.78 6.40 -4.79
C MET A 50 8.24 7.81 -4.55
N ILE A 51 6.93 8.03 -4.63
CA ILE A 51 6.30 9.33 -4.35
C ILE A 51 6.64 9.82 -2.94
N ASP A 52 6.70 8.94 -1.96
CA ASP A 52 7.04 9.30 -0.59
C ASP A 52 8.55 9.57 -0.40
N GLU A 53 9.42 8.92 -1.18
CA GLU A 53 10.85 9.30 -1.26
C GLU A 53 11.04 10.66 -1.91
N LEU A 54 10.25 11.00 -2.93
CA LEU A 54 10.25 12.32 -3.56
C LEU A 54 9.79 13.39 -2.56
N ALA A 55 8.74 13.13 -1.78
CA ALA A 55 8.30 14.03 -0.71
C ALA A 55 9.44 14.26 0.32
N GLN A 56 10.10 13.17 0.75
CA GLN A 56 11.24 13.28 1.66
C GLN A 56 12.41 14.09 1.05
N ALA A 57 12.74 13.85 -0.22
CA ALA A 57 13.81 14.56 -0.91
C ALA A 57 13.49 16.06 -1.10
N ALA A 58 12.21 16.40 -1.28
CA ALA A 58 11.72 17.77 -1.34
C ALA A 58 11.61 18.44 0.05
N GLY A 59 11.79 17.68 1.15
CA GLY A 59 11.56 18.19 2.50
C GLY A 59 10.10 18.49 2.80
N GLU A 60 9.18 17.87 2.07
CA GLU A 60 7.74 18.11 2.18
C GLU A 60 7.04 17.01 2.97
N ASP A 61 5.92 17.37 3.61
CA ASP A 61 5.01 16.41 4.20
C ASP A 61 4.43 15.49 3.11
N PRO A 62 4.40 14.16 3.31
CA PRO A 62 4.00 13.22 2.27
C PRO A 62 2.52 13.24 1.90
N VAL A 63 1.63 13.77 2.75
CA VAL A 63 0.23 14.01 2.39
C VAL A 63 0.14 15.28 1.55
N ALA A 64 0.75 16.37 2.02
CA ALA A 64 0.77 17.64 1.29
C ALA A 64 1.41 17.51 -0.10
N PHE A 65 2.52 16.77 -0.20
CA PHE A 65 3.22 16.51 -1.45
C PHE A 65 2.31 15.79 -2.46
N ARG A 66 1.61 14.73 -2.02
CA ARG A 66 0.62 14.03 -2.86
C ARG A 66 -0.50 14.95 -3.29
N LEU A 67 -1.03 15.78 -2.40
CA LEU A 67 -2.12 16.70 -2.74
C LEU A 67 -1.76 17.70 -3.83
N LYS A 68 -0.50 18.15 -3.90
CA LYS A 68 0.00 19.02 -4.99
C LYS A 68 -0.01 18.32 -6.35
N LEU A 69 0.18 17.01 -6.36
CA LEU A 69 0.22 16.18 -7.57
C LEU A 69 -1.16 15.63 -7.96
N LEU A 70 -2.24 15.99 -7.27
CA LEU A 70 -3.59 15.44 -7.47
C LEU A 70 -4.62 16.49 -7.92
N GLY A 71 -4.15 17.58 -8.54
CA GLY A 71 -4.98 18.70 -8.97
C GLY A 71 -6.17 18.32 -9.85
N THR A 72 -6.00 17.38 -10.78
CA THR A 72 -7.07 16.88 -11.66
C THR A 72 -7.81 15.64 -11.12
N HIS A 73 -7.44 15.17 -9.92
CA HIS A 73 -7.92 13.90 -9.34
C HIS A 73 -8.73 14.11 -8.05
N PRO A 74 -9.94 14.71 -8.10
CA PRO A 74 -10.70 15.10 -6.90
C PRO A 74 -11.09 13.92 -5.99
N ARG A 75 -11.30 12.71 -6.53
CA ARG A 75 -11.58 11.51 -5.73
C ARG A 75 -10.37 11.04 -4.93
N HIS A 76 -9.18 11.10 -5.51
CA HIS A 76 -7.90 10.86 -4.82
C HIS A 76 -7.69 11.86 -3.69
N VAL A 77 -7.93 13.14 -3.96
CA VAL A 77 -7.89 14.19 -2.93
C VAL A 77 -8.88 13.90 -1.80
N GLY A 78 -10.11 13.53 -2.11
CA GLY A 78 -11.15 13.23 -1.13
C GLY A 78 -10.79 12.06 -0.22
N ALA A 79 -10.38 10.93 -0.81
CA ALA A 79 -9.95 9.76 -0.04
C ALA A 79 -8.69 10.06 0.81
N LEU A 80 -7.68 10.70 0.24
CA LEU A 80 -6.44 11.03 0.93
C LEU A 80 -6.68 11.97 2.12
N LYS A 81 -7.47 13.03 1.94
CA LYS A 81 -7.84 13.95 3.02
C LYS A 81 -8.62 13.25 4.13
N LEU A 82 -9.60 12.42 3.78
CA LEU A 82 -10.39 11.69 4.78
C LEU A 82 -9.51 10.72 5.58
N ALA A 83 -8.62 9.98 4.93
CA ALA A 83 -7.69 9.08 5.62
C ALA A 83 -6.75 9.85 6.56
N ALA A 84 -6.18 10.97 6.09
CA ALA A 84 -5.31 11.82 6.89
C ALA A 84 -6.03 12.43 8.10
N GLU A 85 -7.25 12.96 7.91
CA GLU A 85 -8.09 13.50 8.99
C GLU A 85 -8.37 12.43 10.05
N LYS A 86 -8.85 11.24 9.65
CA LYS A 86 -9.22 10.17 10.58
C LYS A 86 -8.02 9.52 11.27
N ALA A 87 -6.84 9.57 10.65
CA ALA A 87 -5.59 9.20 11.28
C ALA A 87 -5.09 10.25 12.28
N GLY A 88 -5.65 11.46 12.28
CA GLY A 88 -5.10 12.60 13.01
C GLY A 88 -3.70 12.92 12.52
N TRP A 89 -3.53 13.02 11.20
CA TRP A 89 -2.22 13.22 10.55
C TRP A 89 -1.51 14.47 11.07
N ASP A 90 -2.25 15.56 11.23
CA ASP A 90 -1.72 16.86 11.68
C ASP A 90 -1.50 16.94 13.20
N ASN A 91 -1.94 15.92 13.96
CA ASN A 91 -1.68 15.85 15.39
C ASN A 91 -0.24 15.34 15.65
N PRO A 92 0.41 15.77 16.75
CA PRO A 92 1.71 15.24 17.13
C PRO A 92 1.69 13.71 17.18
N PHE A 93 2.56 13.09 16.39
CA PHE A 93 2.74 11.64 16.37
C PHE A 93 4.02 11.26 17.13
N PRO A 94 3.93 10.45 18.20
CA PRO A 94 5.10 10.00 18.96
C PRO A 94 5.99 9.12 18.08
N LYS A 95 7.21 9.59 17.80
CA LYS A 95 8.21 8.88 16.99
C LYS A 95 9.19 8.07 17.84
N GLU A 96 9.13 8.18 19.17
CA GLU A 96 9.99 7.40 20.05
C GLU A 96 9.74 5.89 19.91
N LYS A 97 10.74 5.10 20.32
CA LYS A 97 10.68 3.62 20.33
C LYS A 97 10.42 3.00 18.95
N GLY A 98 10.91 3.64 17.88
CA GLY A 98 10.82 3.12 16.52
C GLY A 98 9.41 3.20 15.92
N ARG A 99 8.59 4.14 16.39
CA ARG A 99 7.25 4.38 15.85
C ARG A 99 7.32 5.23 14.59
N GLY A 100 6.47 4.90 13.62
CA GLY A 100 6.36 5.64 12.37
C GLY A 100 4.94 5.61 11.83
N ARG A 101 4.64 6.59 10.99
CA ARG A 101 3.38 6.71 10.28
C ARG A 101 3.66 6.96 8.81
N GLY A 102 2.95 6.28 7.94
CA GLY A 102 3.13 6.35 6.49
C GLY A 102 1.78 6.32 5.78
N VAL A 103 1.75 6.88 4.57
CA VAL A 103 0.54 7.05 3.77
C VAL A 103 0.74 6.54 2.36
N ALA A 104 -0.33 6.05 1.75
CA ALA A 104 -0.41 5.70 0.34
C ALA A 104 -1.84 5.92 -0.19
N VAL A 105 -1.96 6.24 -1.48
CA VAL A 105 -3.24 6.35 -2.18
C VAL A 105 -3.18 5.68 -3.55
N HIS A 106 -4.23 4.95 -3.90
CA HIS A 106 -4.29 4.22 -5.16
C HIS A 106 -5.72 4.05 -5.66
N GLU A 107 -5.93 4.23 -6.96
CA GLU A 107 -7.17 3.85 -7.64
C GLU A 107 -7.03 2.47 -8.30
N SER A 108 -8.05 1.63 -8.13
CA SER A 108 -8.17 0.36 -8.84
C SER A 108 -9.65 -0.02 -8.96
N PHE A 109 -10.03 -0.63 -10.08
CA PHE A 109 -11.41 -1.09 -10.33
C PHE A 109 -12.49 0.00 -10.11
N GLY A 110 -12.14 1.26 -10.41
CA GLY A 110 -13.00 2.44 -10.27
C GLY A 110 -13.16 2.98 -8.84
N SER A 111 -12.52 2.34 -7.84
CA SER A 111 -12.50 2.82 -6.46
C SER A 111 -11.14 3.40 -6.10
N VAL A 112 -11.16 4.48 -5.35
CA VAL A 112 -9.96 5.13 -4.83
C VAL A 112 -9.82 4.81 -3.35
N VAL A 113 -8.67 4.29 -2.95
CA VAL A 113 -8.38 3.92 -1.56
C VAL A 113 -7.13 4.62 -1.08
N ALA A 114 -7.23 5.31 0.05
CA ALA A 114 -6.11 5.87 0.79
C ALA A 114 -5.96 5.16 2.12
N GLN A 115 -4.73 4.83 2.50
CA GLN A 115 -4.43 4.16 3.76
C GLN A 115 -3.30 4.87 4.49
N VAL A 116 -3.50 5.09 5.78
CA VAL A 116 -2.46 5.53 6.72
C VAL A 116 -2.14 4.35 7.64
N ALA A 117 -0.89 3.91 7.62
CA ALA A 117 -0.39 2.86 8.49
C ALA A 117 0.45 3.47 9.62
N GLU A 118 0.19 3.04 10.85
CA GLU A 118 1.06 3.27 12.00
C GLU A 118 1.80 1.98 12.33
N VAL A 119 3.11 2.08 12.54
CA VAL A 119 3.97 0.92 12.80
C VAL A 119 4.87 1.17 13.99
N THR A 120 5.28 0.07 14.62
CA THR A 120 6.36 0.03 15.61
C THR A 120 7.44 -0.91 15.12
N VAL A 121 8.68 -0.42 15.09
CA VAL A 121 9.87 -1.19 14.74
C VAL A 121 10.70 -1.46 15.99
N SER A 122 10.84 -2.74 16.34
CA SER A 122 11.69 -3.18 17.46
C SER A 122 12.77 -4.15 16.95
N GLY A 123 14.03 -3.72 16.99
CA GLY A 123 15.11 -4.41 16.29
C GLY A 123 14.77 -4.50 14.79
N ASN A 124 14.73 -5.70 14.23
CA ASN A 124 14.34 -5.96 12.83
C ASN A 124 12.86 -6.36 12.66
N LYS A 125 12.07 -6.39 13.74
CA LYS A 125 10.66 -6.75 13.70
C LYS A 125 9.80 -5.52 13.38
N ILE A 126 8.95 -5.64 12.37
CA ILE A 126 7.92 -4.66 12.01
C ILE A 126 6.60 -5.14 12.63
N THR A 127 5.93 -4.26 13.38
CA THR A 127 4.56 -4.48 13.85
C THR A 127 3.69 -3.38 13.25
N VAL A 128 2.57 -3.74 12.62
CA VAL A 128 1.58 -2.77 12.14
C VAL A 128 0.55 -2.60 13.25
N ASP A 129 0.53 -1.41 13.86
CA ASP A 129 -0.26 -1.17 15.08
C ASP A 129 -1.71 -0.81 14.73
N ARG A 130 -1.87 0.05 13.73
CA ARG A 130 -3.16 0.63 13.30
C ARG A 130 -3.13 0.94 11.81
N VAL A 131 -4.27 0.74 11.14
CA VAL A 131 -4.49 1.16 9.76
C VAL A 131 -5.79 1.96 9.70
N VAL A 132 -5.71 3.18 9.16
CA VAL A 132 -6.88 3.99 8.83
C VAL A 132 -7.04 4.01 7.31
N CYS A 133 -8.19 3.56 6.84
CA CYS A 133 -8.51 3.41 5.43
C CYS A 133 -9.68 4.32 5.07
N ALA A 134 -9.52 5.10 4.00
CA ALA A 134 -10.62 5.80 3.35
C ALA A 134 -10.84 5.21 1.96
N VAL A 135 -12.10 4.96 1.59
CA VAL A 135 -12.48 4.45 0.27
C VAL A 135 -13.56 5.33 -0.37
N ASP A 136 -13.31 5.81 -1.58
CA ASP A 136 -14.34 6.33 -2.48
C ASP A 136 -14.66 5.25 -3.51
N CYS A 137 -15.82 4.61 -3.37
CA CYS A 137 -16.34 3.61 -4.29
C CYS A 137 -17.63 4.06 -5.00
N GLY A 138 -17.90 5.36 -5.06
CA GLY A 138 -19.21 5.89 -5.43
C GLY A 138 -20.26 5.61 -4.35
N ILE A 139 -21.51 5.35 -4.75
CA ILE A 139 -22.58 4.97 -3.82
C ILE A 139 -22.24 3.61 -3.18
N ALA A 140 -22.08 3.59 -1.86
CA ALA A 140 -21.88 2.36 -1.11
C ALA A 140 -23.20 1.61 -0.93
N VAL A 141 -23.48 0.66 -1.83
CA VAL A 141 -24.72 -0.14 -1.84
C VAL A 141 -24.90 -0.93 -0.55
N THR A 142 -23.82 -1.53 -0.04
CA THR A 142 -23.83 -2.26 1.23
C THR A 142 -22.60 -1.84 2.05
N PRO A 143 -22.71 -0.76 2.84
CA PRO A 143 -21.56 -0.16 3.53
C PRO A 143 -20.75 -1.14 4.38
N ASP A 144 -21.39 -2.10 5.05
CA ASP A 144 -20.67 -3.06 5.90
C ASP A 144 -19.88 -4.10 5.09
N VAL A 145 -20.35 -4.45 3.89
CA VAL A 145 -19.57 -5.30 2.95
C VAL A 145 -18.38 -4.52 2.41
N VAL A 146 -18.55 -3.23 2.11
CA VAL A 146 -17.42 -2.37 1.69
C VAL A 146 -16.35 -2.34 2.78
N LYS A 147 -16.74 -2.13 4.04
CA LYS A 147 -15.80 -2.16 5.18
C LYS A 147 -15.11 -3.51 5.31
N ALA A 148 -15.86 -4.61 5.26
CA ALA A 148 -15.30 -5.96 5.35
C ALA A 148 -14.32 -6.26 4.20
N GLN A 149 -14.59 -5.79 2.99
CA GLN A 149 -13.68 -5.94 1.85
C GLN A 149 -12.41 -5.13 2.00
N MET A 150 -12.47 -3.90 2.51
CA MET A 150 -11.26 -3.11 2.79
C MET A 150 -10.41 -3.78 3.88
N GLN A 151 -11.03 -4.25 4.97
CA GLN A 151 -10.35 -4.99 6.03
C GLN A 151 -9.70 -6.28 5.51
N SER A 152 -10.41 -7.03 4.67
CA SER A 152 -9.90 -8.24 4.00
C SER A 152 -8.72 -7.91 3.08
N GLY A 153 -8.82 -6.85 2.28
CA GLY A 153 -7.76 -6.42 1.37
C GLY A 153 -6.50 -6.01 2.11
N ILE A 154 -6.65 -5.25 3.20
CA ILE A 154 -5.55 -4.86 4.09
C ILE A 154 -4.86 -6.10 4.67
N GLY A 155 -5.61 -7.06 5.21
CA GLY A 155 -5.03 -8.30 5.74
C GLY A 155 -4.31 -9.13 4.65
N TYR A 156 -4.89 -9.21 3.46
CA TYR A 156 -4.30 -9.93 2.33
C TYR A 156 -2.98 -9.27 1.86
N GLY A 157 -2.96 -7.95 1.72
CA GLY A 157 -1.76 -7.20 1.35
C GLY A 157 -0.68 -7.22 2.42
N LEU A 158 -1.04 -7.16 3.71
CA LEU A 158 -0.10 -7.33 4.81
C LEU A 158 0.56 -8.71 4.81
N SER A 159 -0.18 -9.77 4.40
CA SER A 159 0.40 -11.10 4.26
C SER A 159 1.54 -11.14 3.25
N ALA A 160 1.41 -10.45 2.11
CA ALA A 160 2.47 -10.35 1.10
C ALA A 160 3.57 -9.35 1.49
N ALA A 161 3.23 -8.33 2.26
CA ALA A 161 4.19 -7.32 2.71
C ALA A 161 5.13 -7.88 3.79
N LEU A 162 4.62 -8.69 4.73
CA LEU A 162 5.37 -9.18 5.88
C LEU A 162 5.85 -10.62 5.72
N TYR A 163 5.16 -11.43 4.92
CA TYR A 163 5.39 -12.87 4.80
C TYR A 163 5.19 -13.37 3.36
N GLY A 164 4.97 -14.66 3.16
CA GLY A 164 4.62 -15.21 1.85
C GLY A 164 5.75 -15.24 0.82
N LYS A 165 7.03 -15.27 1.25
CA LYS A 165 8.16 -15.50 0.33
C LYS A 165 8.09 -16.94 -0.21
N ILE A 166 8.17 -17.06 -1.53
CA ILE A 166 8.46 -18.33 -2.21
C ILE A 166 9.89 -18.27 -2.73
N THR A 167 10.67 -19.33 -2.45
CA THR A 167 12.01 -19.54 -3.01
C THR A 167 12.01 -20.79 -3.88
N LEU A 168 12.96 -20.83 -4.82
CA LEU A 168 13.13 -21.96 -5.72
C LEU A 168 14.57 -22.46 -5.67
N THR A 169 14.73 -23.77 -5.47
CA THR A 169 15.98 -24.50 -5.63
C THR A 169 15.84 -25.45 -6.81
N ASP A 170 16.72 -25.33 -7.81
CA ASP A 170 16.69 -26.14 -9.04
C ASP A 170 15.31 -26.19 -9.71
N GLY A 171 14.61 -25.04 -9.72
CA GLY A 171 13.27 -24.91 -10.31
C GLY A 171 12.11 -25.46 -9.46
N HIS A 172 12.37 -25.97 -8.26
CA HIS A 172 11.36 -26.51 -7.35
C HIS A 172 11.05 -25.53 -6.23
N VAL A 173 9.78 -25.39 -5.87
CA VAL A 173 9.35 -24.56 -4.73
C VAL A 173 9.85 -25.17 -3.42
N ASP A 174 10.55 -24.38 -2.61
CA ASP A 174 11.12 -24.85 -1.34
C ASP A 174 10.06 -24.95 -0.22
N GLN A 175 9.04 -24.08 -0.25
CA GLN A 175 7.99 -24.03 0.76
C GLN A 175 6.88 -25.04 0.44
N THR A 176 6.75 -26.08 1.26
CA THR A 176 5.80 -27.18 1.01
C THR A 176 4.44 -26.98 1.67
N ASN A 177 4.33 -26.12 2.69
CA ASN A 177 3.09 -25.89 3.45
C ASN A 177 3.16 -24.57 4.27
N PHE A 178 2.08 -24.16 4.94
CA PHE A 178 1.92 -22.87 5.64
C PHE A 178 2.84 -22.63 6.84
N HIS A 179 3.53 -23.66 7.33
CA HIS A 179 4.57 -23.48 8.35
C HIS A 179 5.87 -22.92 7.77
N GLN A 180 6.10 -23.09 6.45
CA GLN A 180 7.23 -22.52 5.70
C GLN A 180 6.76 -21.33 4.84
N TYR A 181 5.57 -21.41 4.25
CA TYR A 181 4.88 -20.30 3.60
C TYR A 181 3.95 -19.62 4.59
N GLN A 182 4.51 -18.79 5.47
CA GLN A 182 3.69 -18.12 6.46
C GLN A 182 2.72 -17.14 5.79
N VAL A 183 1.43 -17.28 6.12
CA VAL A 183 0.41 -16.27 5.88
C VAL A 183 0.23 -15.42 7.13
N LEU A 184 -0.28 -14.20 6.96
CA LEU A 184 -0.61 -13.33 8.08
C LEU A 184 -1.56 -14.04 9.06
N ARG A 185 -1.25 -13.95 10.35
CA ARG A 185 -2.07 -14.52 11.42
C ARG A 185 -2.82 -13.44 12.16
N ILE A 186 -3.86 -13.82 12.90
CA ILE A 186 -4.72 -12.88 13.63
C ILE A 186 -3.95 -12.03 14.66
N ASN A 187 -2.87 -12.57 15.23
CA ASN A 187 -2.00 -11.86 16.17
C ASN A 187 -1.04 -10.87 15.50
N ASP A 188 -0.87 -10.96 14.17
CA ASP A 188 -0.08 -10.04 13.36
C ASP A 188 -0.96 -8.99 12.64
N MET A 189 -2.29 -9.16 12.66
CA MET A 189 -3.21 -8.12 12.20
C MET A 189 -3.10 -6.86 13.08
N PRO A 190 -3.27 -5.67 12.51
CA PRO A 190 -3.35 -4.44 13.28
C PRO A 190 -4.45 -4.53 14.35
N ARG A 191 -4.20 -3.93 15.51
CA ARG A 191 -5.20 -3.91 16.60
C ARG A 191 -6.45 -3.14 16.20
N ALA A 192 -6.31 -2.17 15.31
CA ALA A 192 -7.40 -1.40 14.74
C ALA A 192 -7.22 -1.26 13.23
N VAL A 193 -8.25 -1.66 12.48
CA VAL A 193 -8.41 -1.37 11.06
C VAL A 193 -9.72 -0.59 10.90
N GLU A 194 -9.60 0.73 10.79
CA GLU A 194 -10.72 1.65 10.65
C GLU A 194 -10.98 1.91 9.17
N VAL A 195 -12.23 1.76 8.75
CA VAL A 195 -12.64 2.00 7.36
C VAL A 195 -13.69 3.08 7.31
N HIS A 196 -13.40 4.13 6.55
CA HIS A 196 -14.26 5.27 6.31
C HIS A 196 -14.62 5.32 4.83
N ILE A 197 -15.91 5.44 4.54
CA ILE A 197 -16.41 5.55 3.18
C ILE A 197 -16.58 7.02 2.87
N VAL A 198 -15.95 7.49 1.79
CA VAL A 198 -16.12 8.87 1.30
C VAL A 198 -17.56 9.03 0.82
N PRO A 199 -18.34 10.01 1.34
CA PRO A 199 -19.68 10.26 0.85
C PRO A 199 -19.65 10.64 -0.64
N SER A 200 -20.39 9.91 -1.47
CA SER A 200 -20.36 10.09 -2.92
C SER A 200 -21.72 9.78 -3.55
N ARG A 201 -22.04 10.48 -4.64
CA ARG A 201 -23.20 10.23 -5.51
C ARG A 201 -22.80 9.65 -6.86
N ASN A 202 -21.51 9.35 -7.06
CA ASN A 202 -21.02 8.71 -8.28
C ASN A 202 -21.57 7.28 -8.39
N PRO A 203 -21.64 6.71 -9.60
CA PRO A 203 -22.01 5.31 -9.78
C PRO A 203 -21.18 4.37 -8.90
N PRO A 204 -21.77 3.28 -8.35
CA PRO A 204 -21.04 2.31 -7.56
C PRO A 204 -19.93 1.64 -8.39
N SER A 205 -18.82 1.31 -7.73
CA SER A 205 -17.63 0.70 -8.35
C SER A 205 -17.12 -0.51 -7.55
N GLY A 206 -16.06 -1.16 -8.03
CA GLY A 206 -15.56 -2.41 -7.45
C GLY A 206 -14.96 -2.21 -6.06
N VAL A 207 -15.23 -3.11 -5.12
CA VAL A 207 -14.69 -3.06 -3.75
C VAL A 207 -13.93 -4.33 -3.34
N GLY A 208 -13.96 -5.37 -4.17
CA GLY A 208 -13.38 -6.68 -3.85
C GLY A 208 -11.86 -6.73 -3.75
N GLU A 209 -11.17 -5.75 -4.33
CA GLU A 209 -9.72 -5.73 -4.54
C GLU A 209 -9.03 -4.42 -4.09
N PRO A 210 -9.67 -3.23 -4.16
CA PRO A 210 -8.99 -1.95 -3.90
C PRO A 210 -8.38 -1.75 -2.51
N GLY A 211 -8.76 -2.56 -1.52
CA GLY A 211 -8.14 -2.50 -0.19
C GLY A 211 -6.71 -3.04 -0.14
N VAL A 212 -6.27 -3.81 -1.15
CA VAL A 212 -4.96 -4.48 -1.16
C VAL A 212 -3.82 -3.55 -1.57
N PRO A 213 -3.89 -2.77 -2.67
CA PRO A 213 -2.71 -2.09 -3.21
C PRO A 213 -2.03 -1.07 -2.26
N PRO A 214 -2.75 -0.23 -1.49
CA PRO A 214 -2.11 0.82 -0.69
C PRO A 214 -1.38 0.32 0.55
N ILE A 215 -1.65 -0.89 1.06
CA ILE A 215 -1.19 -1.26 2.41
C ILE A 215 0.32 -1.47 2.49
N ALA A 216 0.91 -2.18 1.52
CA ALA A 216 2.34 -2.42 1.49
C ALA A 216 3.15 -1.12 1.43
N PRO A 217 2.89 -0.18 0.49
CA PRO A 217 3.62 1.09 0.48
C PRO A 217 3.35 1.94 1.72
N ALA A 218 2.13 1.98 2.27
CA ALA A 218 1.87 2.71 3.51
C ALA A 218 2.74 2.21 4.68
N VAL A 219 2.88 0.89 4.82
CA VAL A 219 3.76 0.27 5.82
C VAL A 219 5.23 0.55 5.54
N ALA A 220 5.69 0.44 4.28
CA ALA A 220 7.07 0.75 3.91
C ALA A 220 7.44 2.21 4.24
N ASN A 221 6.54 3.14 3.90
CA ASN A 221 6.68 4.57 4.18
C ASN A 221 6.71 4.82 5.70
N ALA A 222 5.87 4.13 6.47
CA ALA A 222 5.86 4.22 7.93
C ALA A 222 7.16 3.71 8.56
N VAL A 223 7.70 2.58 8.07
CA VAL A 223 9.00 2.04 8.51
C VAL A 223 10.14 2.99 8.17
N ARG A 224 10.10 3.65 6.99
CA ARG A 224 11.07 4.68 6.65
C ARG A 224 10.96 5.89 7.57
N ALA A 225 9.76 6.35 7.88
CA ALA A 225 9.54 7.44 8.83
C ALA A 225 10.06 7.10 10.25
N ALA A 226 9.93 5.84 10.67
CA ALA A 226 10.41 5.35 11.97
C ALA A 226 11.93 5.18 12.05
N THR A 227 12.58 4.77 10.96
CA THR A 227 13.95 4.22 11.02
C THR A 227 14.93 4.82 10.01
N GLY A 228 14.45 5.57 9.03
CA GLY A 228 15.23 6.01 7.88
C GLY A 228 15.72 4.87 6.97
N THR A 229 15.15 3.67 7.10
CA THR A 229 15.47 2.51 6.24
C THR A 229 14.47 2.43 5.10
N ARG A 230 14.96 2.23 3.88
CA ARG A 230 14.12 2.09 2.67
C ARG A 230 13.81 0.62 2.42
N LEU A 231 12.55 0.33 2.09
CA LEU A 231 12.08 -1.02 1.76
C LEU A 231 11.56 -1.03 0.32
N HIS A 232 12.29 -1.68 -0.58
CA HIS A 232 11.98 -1.76 -2.01
C HIS A 232 11.65 -3.17 -2.50
N ARG A 233 11.65 -4.15 -1.59
CA ARG A 233 11.42 -5.56 -1.92
C ARG A 233 10.39 -6.14 -0.95
N LEU A 234 9.45 -6.89 -1.53
CA LEU A 234 8.49 -7.71 -0.79
C LEU A 234 8.94 -9.18 -0.75
N PRO A 235 8.60 -9.92 0.32
CA PRO A 235 8.21 -9.37 1.62
C PRO A 235 9.36 -8.58 2.27
N PHE A 236 9.03 -7.74 3.24
CA PHE A 236 9.98 -6.88 3.92
C PHE A 236 11.00 -7.68 4.73
N ASP A 237 12.27 -7.49 4.39
CA ASP A 237 13.40 -7.95 5.18
C ASP A 237 14.19 -6.72 5.66
N LEU A 238 13.84 -6.25 6.86
CA LEU A 238 14.45 -5.05 7.43
C LEU A 238 15.93 -5.27 7.77
N ALA A 239 16.33 -6.50 8.10
CA ALA A 239 17.72 -6.83 8.39
C ALA A 239 18.57 -6.73 7.12
N ALA A 240 18.10 -7.28 6.00
CA ALA A 240 18.75 -7.15 4.71
C ALA A 240 18.80 -5.70 4.23
N ALA A 241 17.70 -4.95 4.37
CA ALA A 241 17.64 -3.55 3.96
C ALA A 241 18.64 -2.67 4.74
N ARG A 242 18.83 -2.92 6.04
CA ARG A 242 19.84 -2.21 6.85
C ARG A 242 21.27 -2.57 6.45
N ARG A 243 21.55 -3.84 6.14
CA ARG A 243 22.88 -4.26 5.65
C ARG A 243 23.24 -3.62 4.32
N ALA A 244 22.28 -3.46 3.42
CA ALA A 244 22.52 -2.82 2.12
C ALA A 244 22.79 -1.31 2.21
N LYS A 245 22.49 -0.68 3.35
CA LYS A 245 22.75 0.74 3.64
C LYS A 245 24.12 0.99 4.30
N ALA A 246 24.66 -0.01 4.99
CA ALA A 246 25.94 0.05 5.69
C ALA A 246 27.10 -0.14 4.71
#